data_AF-A0A3P6PDY4-F1
#
_entry.id   AF-A0A3P6PDY4-F1
#
_cell.length_a   1.000
_cell.length_b   1.000
_cell.length_c   1.000
_cell.angle_alpha   90.00
_cell.angle_beta   90.00
_cell.angle_gamma   90.00
#
_symmetry.space_group_name_H-M   'P 1'
#
loop_
_entity.id
_entity.type
_entity.pdbx_description
1 polymer ?
#
loop_
_entity_poly.entity_id
_entity_poly.type
_entity_poly.pdbx_seq_one_letter_code
_entity_poly.pdbx_strand_id
1 'polypeptide(L)' 'MFIRIKEHDFIKDLVVGYHILAPNAGEITQGFGIALKLKGKKADFDRLIGIHPTVAENFTTLTTLKEEGQELKATGC' A
#
# COMPACT_ATOMS: atom_id res chain seq x y z
N MET A 1 -0.27 1.79 13.17
CA MET A 1 0.06 2.00 11.74
C MET A 1 -1.18 1.66 10.93
N PHE A 2 -1.58 2.53 10.01
CA PHE A 2 -2.67 2.26 9.06
C PHE A 2 -2.16 2.46 7.64
N ILE A 3 -2.53 1.57 6.73
CA ILE A 3 -2.05 1.52 5.36
C ILE A 3 -3.23 1.16 4.45
N ARG A 4 -3.36 1.86 3.31
CA ARG A 4 -4.37 1.54 2.29
C ARG A 4 -3.90 1.91 0.89
N ILE A 5 -4.12 1.00 -0.05
CA ILE A 5 -4.10 1.27 -1.50
C ILE A 5 -5.55 1.40 -2.00
N LYS A 6 -5.78 2.30 -2.96
CA LYS A 6 -7.03 2.40 -3.72
C LYS A 6 -6.71 2.13 -5.18
N GLU A 7 -7.47 1.20 -5.76
CA GLU A 7 -7.37 0.83 -7.17
C GLU A 7 -8.47 1.53 -7.99
N HIS A 8 -8.29 1.61 -9.31
CA HIS A 8 -9.24 2.23 -10.23
C HIS A 8 -10.33 1.23 -10.66
N ASP A 9 -11.59 1.64 -10.64
CA ASP A 9 -12.73 0.75 -10.95
C ASP A 9 -12.72 0.24 -12.41
N PHE A 10 -12.38 1.12 -13.37
CA PHE A 10 -12.35 0.77 -14.80
C PHE A 10 -10.98 0.29 -15.34
N ILE A 11 -9.87 0.66 -14.68
CA ILE A 11 -8.51 0.29 -15.13
C ILE A 11 -7.98 -0.70 -14.11
N LYS A 12 -8.10 -1.98 -14.43
CA LYS A 12 -7.80 -3.07 -13.52
C LYS A 12 -6.44 -2.89 -12.84
N ASP A 13 -6.46 -3.01 -11.52
CA ASP A 13 -5.32 -2.97 -10.60
C ASP A 13 -4.49 -1.67 -10.63
N LEU A 14 -4.93 -0.62 -11.32
CA LEU A 14 -4.22 0.67 -11.34
C LEU A 14 -4.32 1.34 -9.97
N VAL A 15 -3.20 1.66 -9.34
CA VAL A 15 -3.19 2.38 -8.07
C VAL A 15 -3.46 3.86 -8.32
N VAL A 16 -4.58 4.34 -7.79
CA VAL A 16 -5.02 5.75 -7.88
C VAL A 16 -4.87 6.51 -6.59
N GLY A 17 -4.64 5.80 -5.48
CA GLY A 17 -4.46 6.40 -4.18
C GLY A 17 -3.69 5.49 -3.24
N TYR A 18 -2.95 6.12 -2.36
CA TYR A 18 -2.16 5.48 -1.32
C TYR A 18 -2.28 6.32 -0.06
N HIS A 19 -2.48 5.68 1.09
CA HIS A 19 -2.58 6.34 2.38
C HIS A 19 -1.77 5.58 3.42
N ILE A 20 -1.03 6.31 4.23
CA ILE A 20 -0.27 5.79 5.36
C ILE A 20 -0.43 6.69 6.58
N LEU A 21 -0.61 6.08 7.74
CA LEU A 21 -0.50 6.72 9.05
C LEU A 21 0.55 5.94 9.86
N ALA A 22 1.76 6.50 9.93
CA ALA A 22 2.91 5.91 10.59
C ALA A 22 3.98 6.98 10.87
N PRO A 23 5.01 6.69 11.70
CA PRO A 23 6.23 7.48 11.74
C PRO A 23 6.87 7.57 10.34
N ASN A 24 7.51 8.69 10.05
CA ASN A 24 8.21 8.94 8.78
C ASN A 24 7.31 8.78 7.52
N ALA A 25 6.02 9.11 7.65
CA ALA A 25 5.05 9.00 6.57
C ALA A 25 5.45 9.83 5.34
N GLY A 26 6.10 10.99 5.53
CA GLY A 26 6.56 11.84 4.44
C GLY A 26 7.62 11.16 3.57
N GLU A 27 8.62 10.57 4.22
CA GLU A 27 9.75 9.87 3.60
C GLU A 27 9.27 8.64 2.83
N ILE A 28 8.37 7.86 3.43
CA ILE A 28 7.78 6.67 2.78
C ILE A 28 6.93 7.09 1.57
N THR A 29 6.08 8.10 1.75
CA THR A 29 5.19 8.59 0.68
C THR A 29 5.98 9.20 -0.48
N GLN A 30 7.12 9.85 -0.22
CA GLN A 30 7.96 10.42 -1.27
C GLN A 30 8.44 9.36 -2.26
N GLY A 31 8.88 8.19 -1.77
CA GLY A 31 9.27 7.07 -2.63
C GLY A 31 8.11 6.51 -3.44
N PHE A 32 6.98 6.19 -2.80
CA PHE A 32 5.80 5.66 -3.49
C PHE A 32 5.11 6.66 -4.42
N GLY A 33 5.30 7.96 -4.22
CA GLY A 33 4.79 9.01 -5.12
C GLY A 33 5.29 8.83 -6.56
N ILE A 34 6.50 8.31 -6.75
CA ILE A 34 7.04 7.98 -8.08
C ILE A 34 6.23 6.84 -8.72
N ALA A 35 5.89 5.79 -7.97
CA ALA A 35 5.09 4.68 -8.48
C ALA A 35 3.71 5.16 -8.98
N LEU A 36 3.05 6.07 -8.27
CA LEU A 36 1.78 6.66 -8.73
C LEU A 36 1.99 7.48 -10.02
N LYS A 37 3.06 8.27 -10.11
CA LYS A 37 3.38 9.06 -11.31
C LYS A 37 3.61 8.18 -12.54
N LEU A 38 4.19 7.01 -12.34
CA LEU A 38 4.45 6.00 -13.38
C LEU A 38 3.26 5.07 -13.65
N LYS A 39 2.08 5.35 -13.07
CA LYS A 39 0.87 4.52 -13.21
C LYS A 39 1.07 3.08 -12.73
N GLY A 40 1.78 2.93 -11.60
CA GLY A 40 2.00 1.63 -10.96
C GLY A 40 0.69 0.91 -10.67
N LYS A 41 0.69 -0.39 -10.88
CA LYS A 41 -0.41 -1.30 -10.56
C LYS A 41 -0.16 -2.00 -9.24
N LYS A 42 -1.19 -2.56 -8.61
CA LYS A 42 -1.07 -3.36 -7.38
C LYS A 42 -0.03 -4.48 -7.54
N ALA A 43 0.02 -5.13 -8.70
CA ALA A 43 1.03 -6.14 -9.03
C ALA A 43 2.48 -5.63 -9.00
N ASP A 44 2.73 -4.32 -9.16
CA ASP A 44 4.08 -3.76 -9.03
C ASP A 44 4.50 -3.67 -7.56
N PHE A 45 3.55 -3.41 -6.65
CA PHE A 45 3.78 -3.42 -5.21
C PHE A 45 4.01 -4.85 -4.70
N ASP A 46 3.23 -5.82 -5.19
CA ASP A 46 3.39 -7.24 -4.81
C ASP A 46 4.72 -7.84 -5.27
N ARG A 47 5.28 -7.35 -6.38
CA ARG A 47 6.58 -7.80 -6.89
C ARG A 47 7.76 -7.13 -6.18
N LEU A 48 7.52 -6.08 -5.42
CA LEU A 48 8.55 -5.40 -4.65
C LEU A 48 8.93 -6.26 -3.44
N ILE A 49 10.22 -6.50 -3.24
CA ILE A 49 10.70 -7.17 -2.02
C ILE A 49 10.79 -6.14 -0.90
N GLY A 50 10.14 -6.43 0.22
CA GLY A 50 10.20 -5.61 1.43
C GLY A 50 11.62 -5.52 1.99
N ILE A 51 11.99 -4.33 2.47
CA ILE A 51 13.21 -4.13 3.25
C ILE A 51 12.83 -4.30 4.72
N HIS A 52 13.38 -5.32 5.38
CA HIS A 52 13.06 -5.65 6.76
C HIS A 52 14.15 -5.19 7.75
N PRO A 53 13.83 -4.61 8.92
CA PRO A 53 12.49 -4.21 9.39
C PRO A 53 12.18 -2.75 9.01
N THR A 54 11.11 -2.50 8.24
CA THR A 54 10.65 -1.13 7.93
C THR A 54 9.13 -1.01 7.92
N VAL A 55 8.62 0.19 8.23
CA VAL A 55 7.18 0.49 8.09
C VAL A 55 6.71 0.29 6.64
N ALA A 56 7.55 0.66 5.67
CA ALA A 56 7.22 0.63 4.24
C ALA A 56 7.05 -0.78 3.68
N GLU A 57 7.69 -1.80 4.27
CA GLU A 57 7.63 -3.18 3.77
C GLU A 57 6.20 -3.74 3.72
N ASN A 58 5.31 -3.24 4.59
CA ASN A 58 3.91 -3.67 4.64
C ASN A 58 3.14 -3.39 3.35
N PHE A 59 3.61 -2.48 2.49
CA PHE A 59 3.01 -2.25 1.17
C PHE A 59 3.28 -3.35 0.16
N THR A 60 4.25 -4.22 0.44
CA THR A 60 4.62 -5.34 -0.44
C THR A 60 3.76 -6.58 -0.23
N THR A 61 2.98 -6.61 0.86
CA THR A 61 2.20 -7.78 1.28
C THR A 61 0.72 -7.47 1.51
N LEU A 62 0.17 -6.42 0.90
CA LEU A 62 -1.25 -6.07 1.05
C LEU A 62 -2.14 -7.02 0.23
N THR A 63 -2.84 -7.92 0.91
CA THR A 63 -3.77 -8.87 0.28
C THR A 63 -5.23 -8.71 0.71
N THR A 64 -5.49 -8.06 1.83
CA THR A 64 -6.85 -7.90 2.36
C THR A 64 -7.57 -6.75 1.67
N LEU A 65 -8.68 -7.05 0.99
CA LEU A 65 -9.59 -6.05 0.44
C LEU A 65 -10.52 -5.54 1.53
N LYS A 66 -10.94 -4.27 1.43
CA LYS A 66 -11.88 -3.68 2.38
C LYS A 66 -13.30 -4.08 2.00
N GLU A 67 -13.97 -4.82 2.88
CA GLU A 67 -15.41 -5.06 2.82
C GLU A 67 -16.18 -4.16 3.80
N GLU A 68 -17.47 -3.97 3.54
CA GLU A 68 -18.32 -3.13 4.40
C GLU A 68 -18.53 -3.81 5.77
N GLY A 69 -18.30 -3.06 6.86
CA GLY A 69 -18.39 -3.58 8.23
C GLY A 69 -17.20 -4.45 8.68
N GLN A 70 -16.19 -4.67 7.83
CA GLN A 70 -15.02 -5.46 8.19
C GLN A 70 -14.05 -4.67 9.09
N GLU A 71 -13.73 -5.24 10.25
CA GLU A 71 -12.65 -4.75 11.10
C GLU A 71 -11.29 -5.24 10.55
N LEU A 72 -10.42 -4.30 10.18
CA LEU A 72 -9.07 -4.61 9.70
C LEU A 72 -8.07 -4.41 10.83
N LYS A 73 -7.60 -5.52 11.40
CA LYS A 73 -6.58 -5.51 12.45
C LYS A 73 -5.40 -6.37 12.01
N ALA A 74 -4.19 -5.83 12.17
CA ALA A 74 -2.99 -6.64 12.01
C ALA A 74 -3.03 -7.78 13.03
N THR A 75 -2.76 -9.00 12.57
CA THR A 75 -2.66 -10.19 13.42
C THR A 75 -1.21 -10.65 13.45
N GLY A 76 -0.71 -11.07 14.61
CA GLY A 76 0.71 -11.41 14.83
C GLY A 76 1.33 -10.67 16.01
N CYS A 77 2.66 -10.72 16.10
CA CYS A 77 3.47 -9.99 17.10
C CYS A 77 3.78 -8.57 16.64
#